data_AF-A0A9J7MYT8-F1
#
_entry.id   AF-A0A9J7MYT8-F1
#
_cell.length_a   1.000
_cell.length_b   1.000
_cell.length_c   1.000
_cell.angle_alpha   90.00
_cell.angle_beta   90.00
_cell.angle_gamma   90.00
#
_symmetry.space_group_name_H-M   'P 1'
#
loop_
_entity.id
_entity.type
_entity.pdbx_description
1 polymer ?
#
loop_
_entity_poly.entity_id
_entity_poly.type
_entity_poly.pdbx_seq_one_letter_code
_entity_poly.pdbx_strand_id
1 'polypeptide(L)'
;MEIRFPKTKSVCHWVKGCMQGSSGRAPFLAVFKYFNGDNAEKAVIGEMKSPIVVQVKTPSEEEERKDISACDLEYQICVILPDAWIDQGKDIPKPKREGMSTFDNEFADAYVISLKGVTDAVLESTLTERIAGLRQKLEEKELEFNKDWVLIFKYDAPFTPPEETVTYMAFLKPSATTDEEMSSYEASVARPASDEEKPAKEKREGGDESKKEAEHMEGEEEVEDGEEEKKTPEAGGDGENGE
;
A
#
# COMPACT_ATOMS: atom_id res chain seq x y z
N MET A 1 -0.65 17.77 -16.79
CA MET A 1 -0.52 18.93 -15.89
C MET A 1 0.79 18.77 -15.14
N GLU A 2 1.43 19.85 -14.70
CA GLU A 2 2.57 19.77 -13.81
C GLU A 2 2.15 20.21 -12.42
N ILE A 3 2.58 19.50 -11.38
CA ILE A 3 2.37 19.89 -9.99
C ILE A 3 3.69 19.82 -9.22
N ARG A 4 3.74 20.54 -8.11
CA ARG A 4 4.78 20.44 -7.10
C ARG A 4 4.17 19.89 -5.81
N PHE A 5 4.65 18.73 -5.37
CA PHE A 5 4.40 18.24 -4.03
C PHE A 5 5.21 19.06 -3.02
N PRO A 6 4.60 19.53 -1.93
CA PRO A 6 5.30 20.28 -0.91
C PRO A 6 6.26 19.37 -0.12
N LYS A 7 7.00 19.98 0.81
CA LYS A 7 7.78 19.24 1.80
C LYS A 7 6.89 18.27 2.55
N THR A 8 7.32 17.01 2.64
CA THR A 8 6.56 15.95 3.31
C THR A 8 7.49 15.03 4.08
N LYS A 9 7.05 14.64 5.27
CA LYS A 9 7.56 13.45 5.97
C LYS A 9 6.53 12.35 5.79
N SER A 10 6.95 11.16 5.40
CA SER A 10 6.02 10.05 5.16
C SER A 10 6.58 8.73 5.67
N VAL A 11 5.67 7.80 5.91
CA VAL A 11 5.99 6.39 6.14
C VAL A 11 5.32 5.59 5.02
N CYS A 12 6.06 4.66 4.44
CA CYS A 12 5.57 3.76 3.42
C CYS A 12 5.62 2.32 3.90
N HIS A 13 4.76 1.49 3.34
CA HIS A 13 4.83 0.04 3.49
C HIS A 13 4.78 -0.61 2.11
N TRP A 14 5.85 -1.33 1.76
CA TRP A 14 5.97 -2.09 0.52
C TRP A 14 5.39 -3.50 0.68
N VAL A 15 4.72 -3.95 -0.37
CA VAL A 15 4.19 -5.31 -0.49
C VAL A 15 4.29 -5.76 -1.95
N LYS A 16 4.41 -7.07 -2.15
CA LYS A 16 4.26 -7.69 -3.46
C LYS A 16 2.87 -8.33 -3.51
N GLY A 17 2.10 -8.05 -4.56
CA GLY A 17 0.74 -8.57 -4.68
C GLY A 17 -0.18 -7.70 -5.53
N CYS A 18 -1.42 -8.14 -5.69
CA CYS A 18 -2.45 -7.32 -6.30
C CYS A 18 -2.94 -6.24 -5.30
N MET A 19 -3.30 -5.07 -5.82
CA MET A 19 -3.91 -3.99 -5.02
C MET A 19 -5.37 -4.29 -4.61
N GLN A 20 -6.02 -5.27 -5.23
CA GLN A 20 -7.40 -5.63 -4.95
C GLN A 20 -7.56 -6.59 -3.77
N GLY A 21 -8.76 -6.63 -3.18
CA GLY A 21 -9.13 -7.60 -2.16
C GLY A 21 -8.48 -7.37 -0.79
N SER A 22 -8.23 -8.45 -0.06
CA SER A 22 -7.63 -8.41 1.29
C SER A 22 -6.17 -7.96 1.26
N SER A 23 -5.43 -8.24 0.18
CA SER A 23 -4.04 -7.82 0.02
C SER A 23 -3.88 -6.31 -0.05
N GLY A 24 -4.80 -5.59 -0.71
CA GLY A 24 -4.80 -4.13 -0.78
C GLY A 24 -4.96 -3.43 0.57
N ARG A 25 -5.66 -4.06 1.52
CA ARG A 25 -5.91 -3.52 2.87
C ARG A 25 -4.80 -3.86 3.87
N ALA A 26 -4.05 -4.91 3.62
CA ALA A 26 -2.95 -5.33 4.50
C ALA A 26 -1.90 -4.23 4.74
N PRO A 27 -1.42 -3.48 3.71
CA PRO A 27 -0.44 -2.43 3.93
C PRO A 27 -0.98 -1.28 4.77
N PHE A 28 -2.26 -0.92 4.61
CA PHE A 28 -2.93 0.09 5.42
C PHE A 28 -2.92 -0.24 6.91
N LEU A 29 -3.17 -1.49 7.28
CA LEU A 29 -3.19 -1.89 8.70
C LEU A 29 -1.81 -1.72 9.35
N ALA A 30 -0.73 -1.98 8.61
CA ALA A 30 0.62 -1.78 9.14
C ALA A 30 0.93 -0.29 9.39
N VAL A 31 0.60 0.56 8.42
CA VAL A 31 0.78 2.00 8.54
C VAL A 31 -0.09 2.55 9.67
N PHE A 32 -1.34 2.12 9.76
CA PHE A 32 -2.23 2.50 10.85
C PHE A 32 -1.64 2.15 12.23
N LYS A 33 -1.12 0.93 12.41
CA LYS A 33 -0.46 0.53 13.66
C LYS A 33 0.78 1.39 13.96
N TYR A 34 1.58 1.71 12.95
CA TYR A 34 2.74 2.58 13.09
C TYR A 34 2.36 3.98 13.61
N PHE A 35 1.29 4.58 13.07
CA PHE A 35 0.77 5.87 13.56
C PHE A 35 0.28 5.81 15.02
N ASN A 36 -0.12 4.63 15.49
CA ASN A 36 -0.61 4.37 16.84
C ASN A 36 0.47 3.83 17.80
N GLY A 37 1.76 4.00 17.49
CA GLY A 37 2.86 3.65 18.38
C GLY A 37 3.53 2.30 18.11
N ASP A 38 3.16 1.59 17.04
CA ASP A 38 3.91 0.42 16.55
C ASP A 38 5.17 0.83 15.76
N ASN A 39 6.01 1.67 16.39
CA ASN A 39 7.29 2.16 15.89
C ASN A 39 8.35 2.04 17.00
N ALA A 40 9.63 2.22 16.67
CA ALA A 40 10.76 1.98 17.59
C ALA A 40 10.62 2.79 18.87
N GLU A 41 10.18 4.04 18.74
CA GLU A 41 10.07 5.04 19.80
C GLU A 41 8.74 4.95 20.58
N LYS A 42 7.81 4.08 20.17
CA LYS A 42 6.43 3.98 20.71
C LYS A 42 5.68 5.32 20.65
N ALA A 43 6.04 6.16 19.69
CA ALA A 43 5.46 7.49 19.53
C ALA A 43 4.07 7.38 18.88
N VAL A 44 3.07 8.00 19.49
CA VAL A 44 1.74 8.17 18.88
C VAL A 44 1.80 9.40 17.98
N ILE A 45 1.68 9.18 16.67
CA ILE A 45 1.79 10.22 15.64
C ILE A 45 0.46 10.98 15.50
N GLY A 46 -0.65 10.26 15.62
CA GLY A 46 -2.02 10.80 15.52
C GLY A 46 -2.76 10.29 14.30
N GLU A 47 -3.65 11.12 13.76
CA GLU A 47 -4.47 10.78 12.60
C GLU A 47 -3.67 10.80 11.30
N MET A 48 -3.95 9.86 10.41
CA MET A 48 -3.39 9.83 9.06
C MET A 48 -4.00 10.96 8.22
N LYS A 49 -3.17 11.60 7.39
CA LYS A 49 -3.62 12.68 6.50
C LYS A 49 -3.80 12.22 5.06
N SER A 50 -4.73 12.90 4.39
CA SER A 50 -4.86 12.88 2.92
C SER A 50 -3.76 13.76 2.29
N PRO A 51 -3.22 13.40 1.12
CA PRO A 51 -3.55 12.20 0.34
C PRO A 51 -2.83 10.97 0.89
N ILE A 52 -3.51 9.82 0.78
CA ILE A 52 -2.81 8.54 0.78
C ILE A 52 -2.28 8.33 -0.63
N VAL A 53 -0.97 8.05 -0.74
CA VAL A 53 -0.30 7.82 -2.02
C VAL A 53 -0.02 6.33 -2.14
N VAL A 54 -0.50 5.71 -3.20
CA VAL A 54 -0.06 4.38 -3.61
C VAL A 54 0.97 4.56 -4.71
N GLN A 55 2.15 3.98 -4.55
CA GLN A 55 3.15 3.93 -5.61
C GLN A 55 3.19 2.51 -6.15
N VAL A 56 3.03 2.38 -7.46
CA VAL A 56 3.02 1.09 -8.15
C VAL A 56 4.27 1.02 -9.01
N LYS A 57 5.01 -0.08 -8.88
CA LYS A 57 6.15 -0.34 -9.72
C LYS A 57 5.67 -0.60 -11.14
N THR A 58 6.20 0.13 -12.09
CA THR A 58 5.96 -0.12 -13.51
C THR A 58 6.88 -1.23 -13.98
N PRO A 59 6.38 -2.19 -14.79
CA PRO A 59 7.22 -3.26 -15.28
C PRO A 59 8.31 -2.69 -16.20
N SER A 60 9.52 -3.23 -16.06
CA SER A 60 10.60 -2.98 -17.02
C SER A 60 10.30 -3.61 -18.38
N GLU A 61 11.00 -3.19 -19.44
CA GLU A 61 10.81 -3.76 -20.79
C GLU A 61 11.05 -5.28 -20.84
N GLU A 62 11.88 -5.82 -19.95
CA GLU A 62 12.09 -7.26 -19.83
C GLU A 62 10.91 -7.96 -19.14
N GLU A 63 10.38 -7.35 -18.08
CA GLU A 63 9.21 -7.86 -17.34
C GLU A 63 7.94 -7.80 -18.20
N GLU A 64 7.75 -6.73 -18.97
CA GLU A 64 6.66 -6.63 -19.96
C GLU A 64 6.74 -7.75 -21.00
N ARG A 65 7.95 -8.07 -21.49
CA ARG A 65 8.15 -9.18 -22.44
C ARG A 65 7.88 -10.56 -21.85
N LYS A 66 7.97 -10.70 -20.53
CA LYS A 66 7.70 -11.95 -19.79
C LYS A 66 6.24 -12.09 -19.37
N ASP A 67 5.38 -11.12 -19.69
CA ASP A 67 3.97 -11.10 -19.31
C ASP A 67 3.79 -11.32 -17.79
N ILE A 68 4.59 -10.61 -16.99
CA ILE A 68 4.50 -10.69 -15.54
C ILE A 68 3.12 -10.20 -15.10
N SER A 69 2.46 -10.99 -14.25
CA SER A 69 1.15 -10.64 -13.69
C SER A 69 1.23 -9.33 -12.91
N ALA A 70 0.17 -8.51 -12.96
CA ALA A 70 0.07 -7.31 -12.13
C ALA A 70 0.23 -7.62 -10.62
N CYS A 71 -0.13 -8.83 -10.21
CA CYS A 71 0.03 -9.30 -8.83
C CYS A 71 1.47 -9.66 -8.45
N ASP A 72 2.35 -9.79 -9.43
CA ASP A 72 3.77 -10.01 -9.20
C ASP A 72 4.56 -8.71 -9.03
N LEU A 73 3.91 -7.58 -9.30
CA LEU A 73 4.50 -6.26 -9.15
C LEU A 73 4.50 -5.84 -7.67
N GLU A 74 5.46 -4.98 -7.36
CA GLU A 74 5.58 -4.35 -6.06
C GLU A 74 4.74 -3.08 -6.05
N TYR A 75 4.08 -2.83 -4.93
CA TYR A 75 3.48 -1.55 -4.66
C TYR A 75 3.71 -1.17 -3.21
N GLN A 76 3.68 0.13 -2.94
CA GLN A 76 3.79 0.65 -1.59
C GLN A 76 2.69 1.67 -1.32
N ILE A 77 2.22 1.69 -0.08
CA ILE A 77 1.31 2.72 0.41
C ILE A 77 2.09 3.65 1.30
N CYS A 78 2.11 4.93 0.93
CA CYS A 78 2.78 6.00 1.63
C CYS A 78 1.74 6.93 2.24
N VAL A 79 1.89 7.22 3.53
CA VAL A 79 1.04 8.13 4.28
C VAL A 79 1.88 9.25 4.86
N ILE A 80 1.42 10.48 4.63
CA ILE A 80 2.09 11.70 5.09
C ILE A 80 1.83 11.88 6.58
N LEU A 81 2.89 12.23 7.32
CA LEU A 81 2.81 12.58 8.74
C LEU A 81 2.10 13.93 8.90
N PRO A 82 1.42 14.19 10.03
CA PRO A 82 0.78 15.47 10.29
C PRO A 82 1.78 16.64 10.26
N ASP A 83 1.32 17.82 9.84
CA ASP A 83 2.14 19.04 9.70
C ASP A 83 2.94 19.36 10.97
N ALA A 84 2.41 19.07 12.16
CA ALA A 84 3.12 19.25 13.42
C ALA A 84 4.45 18.46 13.51
N TRP A 85 4.62 17.38 12.75
CA TRP A 85 5.90 16.67 12.64
C TRP A 85 6.84 17.30 11.62
N ILE A 86 6.27 17.88 10.56
CA ILE A 86 7.00 18.53 9.46
C ILE A 86 7.50 19.91 9.93
N ASP A 87 6.59 20.77 10.39
CA ASP A 87 6.84 22.16 10.75
C ASP A 87 7.71 22.31 12.00
N GLN A 88 7.63 21.36 12.94
CA GLN A 88 8.44 21.37 14.17
C GLN A 88 9.80 20.68 13.97
N GLY A 89 10.10 20.19 12.76
CA GLY A 89 11.36 19.51 12.46
C GLY A 89 11.57 18.24 13.30
N LYS A 90 10.50 17.52 13.64
CA LYS A 90 10.61 16.27 14.40
C LYS A 90 11.19 15.16 13.53
N ASP A 91 12.02 14.33 14.14
CA ASP A 91 12.50 13.10 13.50
C ASP A 91 11.35 12.12 13.31
N ILE A 92 11.34 11.42 12.17
CA ILE A 92 10.33 10.41 11.88
C ILE A 92 10.63 9.17 12.73
N PRO A 93 9.66 8.61 13.50
CA PRO A 93 9.89 7.41 14.29
C PRO A 93 10.36 6.24 13.42
N LYS A 94 11.32 5.44 13.88
CA LYS A 94 11.84 4.35 13.04
C LYS A 94 10.81 3.22 12.95
N PRO A 95 10.57 2.65 11.76
CA PRO A 95 9.71 1.48 11.64
C PRO A 95 10.32 0.28 12.37
N LYS A 96 9.48 -0.55 12.99
CA LYS A 96 9.87 -1.86 13.56
C LYS A 96 9.66 -3.02 12.59
N ARG A 97 8.69 -2.87 11.71
CA ARG A 97 8.22 -3.93 10.83
C ARG A 97 9.05 -3.94 9.56
N GLU A 98 9.43 -5.13 9.13
CA GLU A 98 9.87 -5.36 7.75
C GLU A 98 8.77 -4.88 6.78
N GLY A 99 9.14 -4.38 5.61
CA GLY A 99 8.15 -3.76 4.75
C GLY A 99 8.15 -2.24 4.81
N MET A 100 8.67 -1.63 5.88
CA MET A 100 8.40 -0.23 6.15
C MET A 100 9.63 0.66 6.07
N SER A 101 9.46 1.84 5.46
CA SER A 101 10.46 2.90 5.35
C SER A 101 9.86 4.25 5.66
N THR A 102 10.74 5.19 5.98
CA THR A 102 10.39 6.59 6.25
C THR A 102 11.11 7.49 5.26
N PHE A 103 10.44 8.52 4.78
CA PHE A 103 10.99 9.47 3.81
C PHE A 103 10.79 10.90 4.31
N ASP A 104 11.81 11.73 4.13
CA ASP A 104 11.78 13.17 4.40
C ASP A 104 12.09 13.89 3.08
N ASN A 105 11.04 14.22 2.34
CA ASN A 105 11.16 14.81 1.01
C ASN A 105 11.00 16.32 1.11
N GLU A 106 11.99 17.10 0.63
CA GLU A 106 11.90 18.57 0.61
C GLU A 106 10.83 19.08 -0.37
N PHE A 107 10.75 18.48 -1.55
CA PHE A 107 9.69 18.71 -2.55
C PHE A 107 9.85 17.68 -3.67
N ALA A 108 8.79 17.47 -4.46
CA ALA A 108 8.87 16.67 -5.68
C ALA A 108 8.03 17.30 -6.79
N ASP A 109 8.59 17.41 -7.99
CA ASP A 109 7.83 17.87 -9.17
C ASP A 109 7.32 16.66 -9.94
N ALA A 110 6.11 16.74 -10.50
CA ALA A 110 5.51 15.61 -11.20
C ALA A 110 4.63 16.00 -12.38
N TYR A 111 4.53 15.10 -13.35
CA TYR A 111 3.57 15.17 -14.44
C TYR A 111 2.32 14.38 -14.08
N VAL A 112 1.18 15.05 -14.06
CA VAL A 112 -0.07 14.52 -13.48
C VAL A 112 -1.21 14.53 -14.49
N ILE A 113 -2.04 13.49 -14.41
CA ILE A 113 -3.38 13.44 -15.01
C ILE A 113 -4.42 13.13 -13.94
N SER A 114 -5.62 13.67 -14.13
CA SER A 114 -6.79 13.38 -13.31
C SER A 114 -7.67 12.35 -13.99
N LEU A 115 -8.14 11.38 -13.22
CA LEU A 115 -9.11 10.36 -13.61
C LEU A 115 -10.38 10.59 -12.77
N LYS A 116 -11.50 10.87 -13.43
CA LYS A 116 -12.81 11.08 -12.78
C LYS A 116 -13.66 9.82 -12.89
N GLY A 117 -14.40 9.51 -11.84
CA GLY A 117 -15.38 8.41 -11.83
C GLY A 117 -14.76 7.02 -11.95
N VAL A 118 -13.48 6.87 -11.57
CA VAL A 118 -12.84 5.55 -11.54
C VAL A 118 -13.12 4.91 -10.19
N THR A 119 -13.98 3.89 -10.21
CA THR A 119 -14.27 3.05 -9.04
C THR A 119 -13.15 2.03 -8.85
N ASP A 120 -12.99 1.52 -7.62
CA ASP A 120 -11.95 0.53 -7.28
C ASP A 120 -12.06 -0.76 -8.14
N ALA A 121 -13.26 -1.09 -8.62
CA ALA A 121 -13.50 -2.27 -9.48
C ALA A 121 -13.04 -2.08 -10.94
N VAL A 122 -13.02 -0.85 -11.43
CA VAL A 122 -12.61 -0.50 -12.81
C VAL A 122 -11.16 -0.01 -12.84
N LEU A 123 -10.55 0.10 -11.66
CA LEU A 123 -9.26 0.72 -11.44
C LEU A 123 -8.14 -0.04 -12.16
N GLU A 124 -8.03 -1.36 -12.09
CA GLU A 124 -6.85 -2.06 -12.66
C GLU A 124 -6.71 -1.94 -14.19
N SER A 125 -7.74 -2.32 -14.95
CA SER A 125 -7.66 -2.25 -16.43
C SER A 125 -7.53 -0.80 -16.91
N THR A 126 -8.27 0.12 -16.27
CA THR A 126 -8.18 1.54 -16.59
C THR A 126 -6.84 2.13 -16.19
N LEU A 127 -6.26 1.73 -15.05
CA LEU A 127 -4.96 2.21 -14.59
C LEU A 127 -3.88 1.82 -15.60
N THR A 128 -3.77 0.55 -15.98
CA THR A 128 -2.73 0.10 -16.91
C THR A 128 -2.76 0.88 -18.22
N GLU A 129 -3.93 1.01 -18.84
CA GLU A 129 -4.08 1.80 -20.08
C GLU A 129 -3.73 3.27 -19.89
N ARG A 130 -4.13 3.87 -18.75
CA ARG A 130 -3.88 5.29 -18.48
C ARG A 130 -2.44 5.57 -18.11
N ILE A 131 -1.76 4.65 -17.43
CA ILE A 131 -0.33 4.69 -17.11
C ILE A 131 0.46 4.64 -18.41
N ALA A 132 0.19 3.65 -19.26
CA ALA A 132 0.82 3.52 -20.58
C ALA A 132 0.59 4.78 -21.44
N GLY A 133 -0.65 5.28 -21.48
CA GLY A 133 -0.98 6.49 -22.24
C GLY A 133 -0.34 7.77 -21.69
N LEU A 134 -0.12 7.88 -20.37
CA LEU A 134 0.65 8.99 -19.80
C LEU A 134 2.13 8.87 -20.16
N ARG A 135 2.72 7.69 -19.96
CA ARG A 135 4.12 7.39 -20.28
C ARG A 135 4.44 7.73 -21.74
N GLN A 136 3.64 7.21 -22.67
CA GLN A 136 3.80 7.48 -24.10
C GLN A 136 3.77 8.98 -24.41
N LYS A 137 2.83 9.75 -23.83
CA LYS A 137 2.74 11.19 -24.05
C LYS A 137 3.94 11.98 -23.51
N LEU A 138 4.56 11.49 -22.44
CA LEU A 138 5.78 12.11 -21.90
C LEU A 138 6.98 11.79 -22.79
N GLU A 139 7.08 10.54 -23.27
CA GLU A 139 8.12 10.08 -24.19
C GLU A 139 8.04 10.78 -25.56
N GLU A 140 6.85 10.92 -26.14
CA GLU A 140 6.61 11.66 -27.40
C GLU A 140 7.01 13.14 -27.31
N LYS A 141 7.00 13.69 -26.10
CA LYS A 141 7.41 15.07 -25.83
C LYS A 141 8.86 15.19 -25.39
N GLU A 142 9.60 14.08 -25.37
CA GLU A 142 10.99 14.00 -24.92
C GLU A 142 11.17 14.58 -23.49
N LEU A 143 10.15 14.42 -22.64
CA LEU A 143 10.22 14.84 -21.24
C LEU A 143 10.90 13.74 -20.42
N GLU A 144 11.81 14.13 -19.54
CA GLU A 144 12.42 13.22 -18.58
C GLU A 144 11.51 13.00 -17.38
N PHE A 145 11.39 11.75 -16.92
CA PHE A 145 10.60 11.33 -15.75
C PHE A 145 11.10 9.97 -15.23
N ASN A 146 10.80 9.67 -13.97
CA ASN A 146 11.04 8.35 -13.39
C ASN A 146 10.08 7.33 -14.02
N LYS A 147 10.62 6.31 -14.69
CA LYS A 147 9.85 5.28 -15.41
C LYS A 147 9.58 4.03 -14.59
N ASP A 148 10.06 3.97 -13.36
CA ASP A 148 10.04 2.77 -12.51
C ASP A 148 8.85 2.79 -11.54
N TRP A 149 8.33 3.97 -11.23
CA TRP A 149 7.22 4.15 -10.30
C TRP A 149 6.18 5.13 -10.82
N VAL A 150 4.91 4.74 -10.72
CA VAL A 150 3.77 5.65 -10.88
C VAL A 150 3.10 5.88 -9.54
N LEU A 151 2.79 7.14 -9.26
CA LEU A 151 2.07 7.57 -8.06
C LEU A 151 0.57 7.64 -8.37
N ILE A 152 -0.25 7.07 -7.51
CA ILE A 152 -1.72 7.11 -7.56
C ILE A 152 -2.20 7.67 -6.23
N PHE A 153 -2.97 8.75 -6.25
CA PHE A 153 -3.42 9.40 -5.02
C PHE A 153 -4.80 10.03 -5.17
N LYS A 154 -5.51 10.13 -4.06
CA LYS A 154 -6.81 10.81 -3.94
C LYS A 154 -6.71 11.82 -2.80
N TYR A 155 -7.23 13.02 -3.00
CA TYR A 155 -7.34 14.04 -1.94
C TYR A 155 -8.68 13.98 -1.22
N ASP A 156 -9.61 13.18 -1.74
CA ASP A 156 -10.99 13.13 -1.30
C ASP A 156 -11.10 12.73 0.18
N ALA A 157 -12.10 13.29 0.87
CA ALA A 157 -12.39 12.90 2.23
C ALA A 157 -12.79 11.40 2.27
N PRO A 158 -12.55 10.71 3.40
CA PRO A 158 -13.08 9.36 3.59
C PRO A 158 -14.58 9.33 3.26
N PHE A 159 -15.02 8.30 2.51
CA PHE A 159 -16.42 8.10 2.09
C PHE A 159 -17.00 9.10 1.07
N THR A 160 -16.17 9.90 0.40
CA THR A 160 -16.62 10.67 -0.77
C THR A 160 -17.25 9.73 -1.80
N PRO A 161 -18.46 10.01 -2.33
CA PRO A 161 -19.11 9.16 -3.33
C PRO A 161 -18.17 8.87 -4.51
N PRO A 162 -18.04 7.62 -4.97
CA PRO A 162 -17.07 7.26 -6.01
C PRO A 162 -17.16 8.12 -7.29
N GLU A 163 -18.37 8.52 -7.68
CA GLU A 163 -18.66 9.42 -8.80
C GLU A 163 -18.10 10.84 -8.63
N GLU A 164 -17.92 11.28 -7.39
CA GLU A 164 -17.35 12.59 -7.03
C GLU A 164 -15.84 12.52 -6.77
N THR A 165 -15.30 11.31 -6.57
CA THR A 165 -13.86 11.13 -6.33
C THR A 165 -13.02 11.50 -7.54
N VAL A 166 -11.89 12.15 -7.28
CA VAL A 166 -10.88 12.45 -8.30
C VAL A 166 -9.59 11.72 -7.94
N THR A 167 -9.26 10.73 -8.77
CA THR A 167 -8.00 10.01 -8.65
C THR A 167 -6.96 10.70 -9.52
N TYR A 168 -5.78 10.94 -8.98
CA TYR A 168 -4.67 11.49 -9.72
C TYR A 168 -3.64 10.41 -9.95
N MET A 169 -3.00 10.46 -11.12
CA MET A 169 -1.84 9.65 -11.42
C MET A 169 -0.69 10.53 -11.84
N ALA A 170 0.52 10.19 -11.39
CA ALA A 170 1.68 11.01 -11.61
C ALA A 170 2.96 10.20 -11.87
N PHE A 171 3.78 10.68 -12.79
CA PHE A 171 5.20 10.32 -12.86
C PHE A 171 6.03 11.46 -12.28
N LEU A 172 6.98 11.12 -11.41
CA LEU A 172 7.90 12.09 -10.86
C LEU A 172 8.87 12.57 -11.93
N LYS A 173 9.17 13.86 -11.92
CA LYS A 173 10.30 14.40 -12.68
C LYS A 173 11.61 13.92 -12.05
N PRO A 174 12.72 13.86 -12.81
CA PRO A 174 14.03 13.70 -12.21
C PRO A 174 14.27 14.93 -11.33
N SER A 175 14.18 14.76 -10.03
CA SER A 175 14.53 15.83 -9.09
C SER A 175 16.05 16.00 -9.11
N ALA A 176 16.53 17.24 -9.04
CA ALA A 176 17.97 17.55 -8.90
C ALA A 176 18.56 17.12 -7.54
N THR A 177 17.76 16.48 -6.68
CA THR A 177 18.20 15.89 -5.41
C THR A 177 18.83 14.53 -5.70
N THR A 178 20.16 14.59 -5.88
CA THR A 178 21.18 13.57 -5.65
C THR A 178 20.70 12.12 -5.57
N ASP A 179 21.17 11.31 -6.52
CA ASP A 179 21.06 9.85 -6.62
C ASP A 179 21.28 9.06 -5.31
N GLU A 180 21.81 9.68 -4.25
CA GLU A 180 22.02 9.05 -2.94
C GLU A 180 20.73 8.70 -2.18
N GLU A 181 19.65 9.47 -2.31
CA GLU A 181 18.39 9.16 -1.59
C GLU A 181 17.55 8.09 -2.31
N MET A 182 17.60 8.04 -3.64
CA MET A 182 17.01 6.93 -4.41
C MET A 182 17.90 5.65 -4.39
N SER A 183 19.21 5.78 -4.20
CA SER A 183 20.08 4.61 -3.95
C SER A 183 19.79 3.97 -2.59
N SER A 184 19.36 4.75 -1.58
CA SER A 184 18.86 4.19 -0.32
C SER A 184 17.53 3.42 -0.49
N TYR A 185 16.75 3.76 -1.53
CA TYR A 185 15.56 3.01 -1.96
C TYR A 185 15.95 1.64 -2.52
N GLU A 186 16.92 1.55 -3.42
CA GLU A 186 17.40 0.24 -3.91
C GLU A 186 18.12 -0.56 -2.82
N ALA A 187 18.88 0.09 -1.93
CA ALA A 187 19.58 -0.58 -0.84
C ALA A 187 18.66 -1.09 0.28
N SER A 188 17.48 -0.50 0.47
CA SER A 188 16.44 -1.02 1.37
C SER A 188 15.53 -2.07 0.72
N VAL A 189 15.46 -2.08 -0.62
CA VAL A 189 14.77 -3.11 -1.43
C VAL A 189 15.67 -4.33 -1.71
N ALA A 190 16.99 -4.18 -1.59
CA ALA A 190 17.92 -5.30 -1.52
C ALA A 190 17.58 -6.15 -0.29
N ARG A 191 16.74 -7.17 -0.52
CA ARG A 191 16.38 -8.20 0.45
C ARG A 191 17.61 -8.57 1.28
N PRO A 192 17.52 -8.71 2.62
CA PRO A 192 18.46 -9.59 3.27
C PRO A 192 18.34 -10.92 2.52
N ALA A 193 19.45 -11.35 1.90
CA ALA A 193 19.49 -12.58 1.14
C ALA A 193 18.79 -13.64 1.99
N SER A 194 17.62 -14.09 1.55
CA SER A 194 16.94 -15.22 2.17
C SER A 194 17.98 -16.32 2.17
N ASP A 195 18.46 -16.66 3.38
CA ASP A 195 19.49 -17.66 3.60
C ASP A 195 19.23 -18.82 2.64
N GLU A 196 20.16 -19.03 1.71
CA GLU A 196 20.20 -20.24 0.91
C GLU A 196 20.07 -21.40 1.89
N GLU A 197 18.96 -22.13 1.74
CA GLU A 197 18.63 -23.32 2.48
C GLU A 197 19.82 -24.28 2.38
N LYS A 198 20.66 -24.27 3.42
CA LYS A 198 21.81 -25.17 3.52
C LYS A 198 21.26 -26.59 3.45
N PRO A 199 21.68 -27.41 2.47
CA PRO A 199 21.19 -28.78 2.39
C PRO A 199 21.58 -29.52 3.67
N ALA A 200 20.56 -29.97 4.39
CA ALA A 200 20.69 -30.80 5.57
C ALA A 200 21.55 -32.01 5.22
N LYS A 201 22.72 -32.12 5.84
CA LYS A 201 23.54 -33.33 5.76
C LYS A 201 22.79 -34.46 6.46
N GLU A 202 22.29 -35.38 5.63
CA GLU A 202 21.82 -36.71 6.01
C GLU A 202 22.94 -37.44 6.78
N LYS A 203 22.80 -37.53 8.11
CA LYS A 203 23.44 -38.54 8.93
C LYS A 203 22.37 -39.49 9.42
N ARG A 204 22.24 -40.62 8.72
CA ARG A 204 21.56 -41.82 9.23
C ARG A 204 22.60 -42.66 9.98
N GLU A 205 22.53 -42.64 11.30
CA GLU A 205 22.97 -43.76 12.14
C GLU A 205 21.77 -44.19 12.99
N GLY A 206 21.59 -45.50 13.08
CA GLY A 206 20.38 -46.14 13.54
C GLY A 206 20.14 -46.08 15.04
N GLY A 207 18.91 -46.44 15.40
CA GLY A 207 18.47 -46.70 16.76
C GLY A 207 17.13 -47.42 16.69
N ASP A 208 17.17 -48.73 16.89
CA ASP A 208 16.04 -49.63 17.02
C ASP A 208 15.31 -49.40 18.37
N GLU A 209 14.14 -50.03 18.47
CA GLU A 209 13.35 -50.36 19.66
C GLU A 209 12.29 -49.37 20.19
N SER A 210 11.04 -49.76 19.85
CA SER A 210 9.99 -50.10 20.80
C SER A 210 9.44 -48.98 21.69
N LYS A 211 8.14 -48.66 21.54
CA LYS A 211 7.05 -49.29 22.33
C LYS A 211 5.70 -48.66 21.99
N LYS A 212 4.70 -49.53 21.85
CA LYS A 212 3.26 -49.26 21.79
C LYS A 212 2.81 -48.47 23.03
N GLU A 213 1.89 -47.53 22.85
CA GLU A 213 0.59 -47.54 23.54
C GLU A 213 -0.36 -46.57 22.84
N ALA A 214 -1.58 -47.04 22.61
CA ALA A 214 -2.67 -46.37 21.93
C ALA A 214 -3.80 -46.22 22.95
N GLU A 215 -4.17 -44.98 23.26
CA GLU A 215 -5.43 -44.59 23.90
C GLU A 215 -5.80 -43.24 23.24
N HIS A 216 -6.81 -43.19 22.37
CA HIS A 216 -8.23 -43.13 22.69
C HIS A 216 -8.61 -41.84 23.43
N MET A 217 -9.13 -40.86 22.70
CA MET A 217 -10.31 -40.10 23.13
C MET A 217 -10.92 -39.37 21.94
N GLU A 218 -12.05 -39.90 21.49
CA GLU A 218 -13.05 -39.18 20.73
C GLU A 218 -13.66 -38.11 21.65
N GLY A 219 -13.77 -36.90 21.12
CA GLY A 219 -14.46 -35.79 21.76
C GLY A 219 -15.28 -35.08 20.68
N GLU A 220 -16.45 -35.64 20.42
CA GLU A 220 -17.58 -34.92 19.82
C GLU A 220 -18.11 -33.95 20.88
N GLU A 221 -18.30 -32.68 20.54
CA GLU A 221 -19.28 -31.86 21.26
C GLU A 221 -19.99 -30.87 20.32
N GLU A 222 -21.27 -30.74 20.61
CA GLU A 222 -22.40 -30.18 19.88
C GLU A 222 -22.30 -28.65 19.68
N VAL A 223 -22.68 -28.12 18.52
CA VAL A 223 -23.99 -27.49 18.19
C VAL A 223 -24.48 -26.49 19.26
N GLU A 224 -24.42 -25.20 18.93
CA GLU A 224 -25.49 -24.25 19.29
C GLU A 224 -25.73 -23.29 18.12
N ASP A 225 -26.87 -23.49 17.45
CA ASP A 225 -27.50 -22.56 16.53
C ASP A 225 -28.07 -21.38 17.32
N GLY A 226 -27.54 -20.18 17.07
CA GLY A 226 -28.11 -18.91 17.54
C GLY A 226 -28.94 -18.25 16.44
N GLU A 227 -30.23 -18.56 16.36
CA GLU A 227 -31.22 -17.73 15.67
C GLU A 227 -31.38 -16.39 16.42
N GLU A 228 -31.04 -15.26 15.80
CA GLU A 228 -31.44 -13.95 16.29
C GLU A 228 -32.50 -13.34 15.37
N GLU A 229 -33.74 -13.34 15.87
CA GLU A 229 -34.91 -12.71 15.27
C GLU A 229 -34.82 -11.18 15.30
N LYS A 230 -35.21 -10.58 14.16
CA LYS A 230 -36.03 -9.38 13.98
C LYS A 230 -35.92 -8.22 14.99
N LYS A 231 -35.64 -7.03 14.44
CA LYS A 231 -36.56 -5.88 14.59
C LYS A 231 -36.36 -4.84 13.50
N THR A 232 -37.26 -4.83 12.54
CA THR A 232 -37.53 -3.70 11.65
C THR A 232 -38.44 -2.72 12.40
N PRO A 233 -38.07 -1.44 12.58
CA PRO A 233 -39.02 -0.42 12.94
C PRO A 233 -39.77 0.08 11.71
N GLU A 234 -41.10 0.07 11.85
CA GLU A 234 -42.09 0.62 10.92
C GLU A 234 -42.02 2.14 10.79
N ALA A 235 -42.66 2.57 9.71
CA ALA A 235 -42.83 3.93 9.22
C ALA A 235 -43.49 4.91 10.21
N GLY A 236 -43.10 6.17 10.07
CA GLY A 236 -43.82 7.37 10.50
C GLY A 236 -43.11 8.58 9.89
N GLY A 237 -43.76 9.56 9.29
CA GLY A 237 -45.18 9.75 9.06
C GLY A 237 -45.36 10.90 8.06
N ASP A 238 -46.54 10.94 7.48
CA ASP A 238 -47.06 12.04 6.69
C ASP A 238 -47.13 13.33 7.53
N GLY A 239 -46.57 14.41 6.98
CA GLY A 239 -46.66 15.76 7.51
C GLY A 239 -47.21 16.69 6.44
N GLU A 240 -48.53 16.73 6.36
CA GLU A 240 -49.34 17.70 5.64
C GLU A 240 -49.28 19.09 6.32
N ASN A 241 -49.50 20.12 5.48
CA ASN A 241 -50.00 21.48 5.78
C ASN A 241 -49.02 22.63 6.07
N GLY A 242 -49.22 23.70 5.27
CA GLY A 242 -48.86 25.07 5.61
C GLY A 242 -48.89 25.98 4.37
N GLU A 243 -50.02 26.66 4.17
CA GLU A 243 -50.27 27.78 3.24
C GLU A 243 -49.21 28.90 3.26
#